data_AF-A0A959Q814-F1
#
_entry.id   AF-A0A959Q814-F1
#
_cell.length_a   1.000
_cell.length_b   1.000
_cell.length_c   1.000
_cell.angle_alpha   90.00
_cell.angle_beta   90.00
_cell.angle_gamma   90.00
#
_symmetry.space_group_name_H-M   'P 1'
#
loop_
_entity.id
_entity.type
_entity.pdbx_description
1 polymer ?
#
loop_
_entity_poly.entity_id
_entity_poly.type
_entity_poly.pdbx_seq_one_letter_code
_entity_poly.pdbx_strand_id
1 'polypeptide(L)' 'MKTQLLLLLLFSSFLLFAQPNPLYRSADGRPGVAYWQNRADYDLRVELDTILHEITGTAL' A
#
# COMPACT_ATOMS: atom_id res chain seq x y z
N MET A 1 -32.28 28.41 -2.47
CA MET A 1 -30.86 28.34 -2.90
C MET A 1 -29.86 28.34 -1.73
N LYS A 2 -30.11 29.02 -0.60
CA LYS A 2 -29.18 29.08 0.56
C LYS A 2 -28.92 27.74 1.29
N THR A 3 -29.88 26.83 1.31
CA THR A 3 -29.78 25.55 2.07
C THR A 3 -28.80 24.55 1.44
N GLN A 4 -28.62 24.59 0.12
CA GLN A 4 -27.67 23.73 -0.60
C GLN A 4 -26.20 24.12 -0.32
N LEU A 5 -25.95 25.42 -0.12
CA LEU A 5 -24.61 25.94 0.18
C LEU A 5 -24.13 25.52 1.58
N LEU A 6 -25.04 25.48 2.56
CA LEU A 6 -24.77 24.99 3.91
C LEU A 6 -24.48 23.49 3.91
N LEU A 7 -25.24 22.71 3.13
CA LEU A 7 -25.00 21.28 2.96
C LEU A 7 -23.62 21.02 2.34
N LEU A 8 -23.26 21.77 1.30
CA LEU A 8 -21.95 21.66 0.67
C LEU A 8 -20.79 21.91 1.66
N LEU A 9 -20.91 22.92 2.52
CA LEU A 9 -19.94 23.24 3.57
C LEU A 9 -19.81 22.11 4.61
N LEU A 10 -20.93 21.50 5.02
CA LEU A 10 -20.94 20.39 5.97
C LEU A 10 -20.30 19.11 5.41
N PHE A 11 -20.42 18.87 4.11
CA PHE A 11 -19.80 17.71 3.43
C PHE A 11 -18.41 18.00 2.84
N SER A 12 -17.93 19.24 2.87
CA SER A 12 -16.62 19.63 2.32
C SER A 12 -15.47 18.90 2.99
N SER A 13 -15.58 18.68 4.31
CA SER A 13 -14.58 17.94 5.08
C SER A 13 -14.45 16.50 4.60
N PHE A 14 -15.55 15.85 4.22
CA PHE A 14 -15.54 14.48 3.71
C PHE A 14 -14.80 14.38 2.36
N LEU A 15 -14.94 15.38 1.49
CA LEU A 15 -14.21 15.46 0.24
C LEU A 15 -12.71 15.71 0.43
N LEU A 16 -12.32 16.45 1.47
CA LEU A 16 -10.91 16.70 1.80
C LEU A 16 -10.21 15.45 2.37
N PHE A 17 -10.91 14.58 3.10
CA PHE A 17 -10.34 13.33 3.62
C PHE A 17 -10.36 12.17 2.61
N ALA A 18 -11.14 12.27 1.52
CA ALA A 18 -11.17 11.30 0.43
C ALA A 18 -9.97 11.45 -0.54
N GLN A 19 -8.77 11.73 -0.02
CA GLN A 19 -7.56 11.73 -0.84
C GLN A 19 -7.30 10.29 -1.34
N PRO A 20 -7.08 10.08 -2.65
CA PRO A 20 -6.95 8.74 -3.24
C PRO A 20 -5.72 7.98 -2.78
N ASN A 21 -4.81 8.62 -2.04
CA ASN A 21 -3.63 7.99 -1.48
C ASN A 21 -3.41 8.45 -0.03
N PRO A 22 -3.68 7.60 0.97
CA PRO A 22 -3.36 7.94 2.34
C PRO A 22 -1.84 8.10 2.47
N LEU A 23 -1.39 9.01 3.36
CA LEU A 23 0.03 9.11 3.73
C LEU A 23 0.49 7.87 4.51
N TYR A 24 -0.46 7.16 5.12
CA TYR A 24 -0.27 5.95 5.92
C TYR A 24 -0.95 4.75 5.26
N ARG A 25 -0.94 3.61 5.94
CA ARG A 25 -1.60 2.39 5.47
C ARG A 25 -3.11 2.63 5.30
N SER A 26 -3.68 2.21 4.17
CA SER A 26 -5.11 2.28 3.91
C SER A 26 -5.89 1.30 4.80
N ALA A 27 -7.21 1.47 4.88
CA ALA A 27 -8.08 0.58 5.67
C ALA A 27 -8.03 -0.89 5.21
N ASP A 28 -7.69 -1.14 3.93
CA ASP A 28 -7.47 -2.48 3.36
C ASP A 28 -6.00 -2.94 3.42
N GLY A 29 -5.13 -2.21 4.14
CA GLY A 29 -3.77 -2.63 4.46
C GLY A 29 -2.69 -2.26 3.44
N ARG A 30 -3.05 -1.61 2.33
CA ARG A 30 -2.09 -1.15 1.31
C ARG A 30 -1.23 0.01 1.85
N PRO A 31 0.07 0.04 1.55
CA PRO A 31 0.91 1.16 1.95
C PRO A 31 0.52 2.46 1.25
N GLY A 32 0.58 3.56 2.00
CA GLY A 32 0.41 4.91 1.48
C GLY A 32 1.65 5.45 0.78
N VAL A 33 1.51 6.57 0.06
CA VAL A 33 2.60 7.19 -0.72
C VAL A 33 3.80 7.65 0.11
N ALA A 34 3.54 8.03 1.36
CA ALA A 34 4.56 8.44 2.32
C ALA A 34 4.92 7.31 3.31
N TYR A 35 4.34 6.11 3.14
CA TYR A 35 4.62 4.99 4.02
C TYR A 35 6.01 4.45 3.71
N TRP A 36 6.87 4.39 4.72
CA TRP A 36 8.20 3.83 4.60
C TRP A 36 8.13 2.38 4.08
N GLN A 37 8.57 2.18 2.85
CA GLN A 37 8.79 0.86 2.27
C GLN A 37 10.19 0.44 2.68
N ASN A 38 10.30 -0.41 3.69
CA ASN A 38 11.59 -0.99 4.02
C ASN A 38 12.05 -1.82 2.81
N ARG A 39 13.13 -1.38 2.14
CA ARG A 39 13.82 -2.18 1.13
C ARG A 39 14.87 -2.99 1.86
N ALA A 40 14.69 -4.30 1.87
CA ALA A 40 15.73 -5.23 2.26
C ALA A 40 16.26 -5.89 0.99
N ASP A 41 17.54 -5.67 0.73
CA ASP A 41 18.25 -6.38 -0.32
C ASP A 41 18.77 -7.69 0.30
N TYR A 42 18.47 -8.81 -0.36
CA TYR A 42 18.85 -10.14 0.11
C TYR A 42 19.74 -10.80 -0.93
N ASP A 43 20.86 -11.34 -0.47
CA ASP A 43 21.66 -12.25 -1.27
C ASP A 43 21.17 -13.68 -1.01
N LEU A 44 20.47 -14.22 -2.00
CA LEU A 44 19.96 -15.59 -1.98
C LEU A 44 20.80 -16.47 -2.90
N ARG A 45 21.21 -17.63 -2.41
CA ARG A 45 21.75 -18.70 -3.24
C ARG A 45 20.62 -19.69 -3.53
N VAL A 46 20.32 -19.91 -4.80
CA VAL A 46 19.17 -20.73 -5.23
C VAL A 46 19.63 -21.81 -6.21
N GLU A 47 19.04 -22.99 -6.08
CA GLU A 47 19.20 -24.12 -7.00
C GLU A 47 17.84 -24.61 -7.48
N LEU A 48 17.76 -24.96 -8.77
CA LEU A 48 16.57 -25.51 -9.42
C LEU A 48 16.88 -26.93 -9.89
N ASP A 49 16.17 -27.91 -9.34
CA ASP A 49 16.20 -29.31 -9.78
C ASP A 49 14.95 -29.61 -10.62
N THR A 50 15.14 -29.80 -11.92
CA THR A 50 14.04 -30.08 -12.86
C THR A 50 13.63 -31.55 -12.90
N ILE A 51 14.43 -32.46 -12.36
CA ILE A 51 14.10 -33.89 -12.29
C ILE A 51 13.19 -34.13 -11.09
N LEU A 52 13.56 -33.59 -9.93
CA LEU A 52 12.77 -33.67 -8.70
C LEU A 52 11.64 -32.64 -8.66
N HIS A 53 11.67 -31.64 -9.55
CA HIS A 53 10.73 -30.51 -9.58
C HIS A 53 10.79 -29.68 -8.28
N GLU A 54 12.00 -29.49 -7.77
CA GLU A 54 12.26 -28.77 -6.53
C GLU A 54 13.07 -27.49 -6.75
N ILE A 55 12.83 -26.52 -5.88
CA ILE A 55 13.64 -25.30 -5.78
C ILE A 55 14.13 -25.25 -4.33
N THR A 56 15.45 -25.15 -4.15
CA THR A 56 16.07 -25.00 -2.83
C THR A 56 16.84 -23.69 -2.78
N GLY A 57 17.02 -23.14 -1.57
CA GLY A 57 17.81 -21.94 -1.42
C GLY A 57 18.15 -21.59 0.03
N THR A 58 19.19 -20.77 0.18
CA THR A 58 19.65 -20.24 1.46
C THR A 58 19.89 -18.74 1.38
N ALA A 59 19.68 -18.04 2.49
CA ALA A 59 20.10 -16.65 2.65
C ALA A 59 21.56 -16.61 3.14
N LEU A 60 22.34 -15.67 2.61
CA LEU A 60 23.71 -15.39 3.05
C LEU A 60 23.76 -14.50 4.29
#